data_AF-A0A968XNZ2-F1
#
_entry.id   AF-A0A968XNZ2-F1
#
_cell.length_a   1.000
_cell.length_b   1.000
_cell.length_c   1.000
_cell.angle_alpha   90.00
_cell.angle_beta   90.00
_cell.angle_gamma   90.00
#
_symmetry.space_group_name_H-M   'P 1'
#
loop_
_entity.id
_entity.type
_entity.pdbx_description
1 polymer ?
#
loop_
_entity_poly.entity_id
_entity_poly.type
_entity_poly.pdbx_seq_one_letter_code
_entity_poly.pdbx_strand_id
1 'polypeptide(L)'
;MQDQIRVSENINIVGGLRYDYWKTYNGLFNGFSTALPLTRYEPRTRTAVTGKIAAVWSVGKGFAVRSSIGLGFRTPSVLDMYRNFRIGTRNFLGNPSLKPENLFSYEFGVRQNLGDKTGIEATYYRNQLSDLIFRSTDLVTDPTGNTLINVNAAKGVTNGFEFSLRQQVFSWLQFRTSYSYTDAKITENPANLLSVGKRVTFTPTQMASASFLGAWKRVTGSLSGRYVGATFSADINNDTTKGVFGSYDPHFLADASFGVDVGRGFSVFTTSKTF
;
A
#
# COMPACT_ATOMS: atom_id res chain seq x y z
N MET A 1 11.46 -20.71 -3.10
CA MET A 1 12.49 -21.21 -2.17
C MET A 1 12.89 -20.09 -1.23
N GLN A 2 13.01 -20.36 0.06
CA GLN A 2 13.51 -19.41 1.05
C GLN A 2 14.45 -20.16 1.97
N ASP A 3 15.56 -19.52 2.34
CA ASP A 3 16.54 -20.05 3.27
C ASP A 3 16.94 -18.98 4.29
N GLN A 4 17.25 -19.42 5.51
CA GLN A 4 17.71 -18.57 6.60
C GLN A 4 19.07 -19.06 7.08
N ILE A 5 20.06 -18.19 6.98
CA ILE A 5 21.44 -18.46 7.34
C ILE A 5 21.80 -17.62 8.56
N ARG A 6 22.12 -18.29 9.67
CA ARG A 6 22.73 -17.65 10.83
C ARG A 6 24.23 -17.52 10.56
N VAL A 7 24.68 -16.32 10.22
CA VAL A 7 26.08 -16.05 9.85
C VAL A 7 26.97 -15.97 11.10
N SER A 8 26.43 -15.48 12.20
CA SER A 8 27.09 -15.46 13.51
C SER A 8 26.04 -15.52 14.62
N GLU A 9 26.47 -15.50 15.89
CA GLU A 9 25.53 -15.49 17.01
C GLU A 9 24.55 -14.31 16.95
N ASN A 10 24.98 -13.20 16.35
CA ASN A 10 24.31 -11.91 16.36
C ASN A 10 23.80 -11.48 14.98
N ILE A 11 24.10 -12.22 13.90
CA ILE A 11 23.72 -11.87 12.53
C ILE A 11 22.91 -13.00 11.91
N ASN A 12 21.68 -12.67 11.49
CA ASN A 12 20.81 -13.56 10.71
C ASN A 12 20.57 -12.95 9.35
N ILE A 13 20.75 -13.75 8.29
CA ILE A 13 20.45 -13.37 6.91
C ILE A 13 19.35 -14.31 6.39
N VAL A 14 18.40 -13.75 5.66
CA VAL A 14 17.34 -14.50 4.97
C VAL A 14 17.43 -14.17 3.49
N GLY A 15 17.50 -15.21 2.67
CA GLY A 15 17.43 -15.12 1.21
C GLY A 15 16.21 -15.86 0.70
N GLY A 16 15.50 -15.28 -0.27
CA GLY A 16 14.34 -15.92 -0.88
C GLY A 16 14.28 -15.65 -2.38
N LEU A 17 13.83 -16.65 -3.12
CA LEU A 17 13.53 -16.59 -4.55
C LEU A 17 12.14 -17.20 -4.80
N ARG A 18 11.39 -16.58 -5.69
CA ARG A 18 10.06 -17.05 -6.10
C ARG A 18 9.95 -16.94 -7.60
N TYR A 19 9.46 -18.01 -8.23
CA TYR A 19 9.08 -18.04 -9.62
C TYR A 19 7.56 -18.09 -9.69
N ASP A 20 6.96 -17.21 -10.47
CA ASP A 20 5.53 -17.13 -10.71
C ASP A 20 5.23 -17.41 -12.18
N TYR A 21 4.17 -18.17 -12.41
CA TYR A 21 3.57 -18.40 -13.72
C TYR A 21 2.09 -18.04 -13.64
N TRP A 22 1.59 -17.24 -14.59
CA TRP A 22 0.16 -16.98 -14.70
C TRP A 22 -0.30 -17.03 -16.15
N LYS A 23 -1.56 -17.43 -16.32
CA LYS A 23 -2.22 -17.56 -17.61
C LYS A 23 -3.59 -16.89 -17.56
N THR A 24 -3.86 -16.04 -18.53
CA THR A 24 -5.22 -15.56 -18.83
C THR A 24 -5.75 -16.34 -20.03
N TYR A 25 -7.06 -16.63 -20.04
CA TYR A 25 -7.72 -17.40 -21.09
C TYR A 25 -9.20 -17.03 -21.12
N ASN A 26 -9.88 -17.37 -22.22
CA ASN A 26 -11.32 -17.10 -22.43
C ASN A 26 -11.71 -15.63 -22.25
N GLY A 27 -10.82 -14.69 -22.61
CA GLY A 27 -11.16 -13.27 -22.61
C GLY A 27 -12.18 -12.97 -23.71
N LEU A 28 -13.28 -12.33 -23.35
CA LEU A 28 -14.36 -11.96 -24.27
C LEU A 28 -14.81 -10.53 -23.98
N PHE A 29 -15.03 -9.77 -25.04
CA PHE A 29 -15.67 -8.46 -24.97
C PHE A 29 -16.84 -8.41 -25.94
N ASN A 30 -18.03 -8.14 -25.40
CA ASN A 30 -19.20 -7.81 -26.20
C ASN A 30 -19.11 -6.31 -26.50
N GLY A 31 -18.89 -5.96 -27.77
CA GLY A 31 -18.61 -4.60 -28.23
C GLY A 31 -19.57 -3.53 -27.67
N PHE A 32 -19.24 -2.25 -27.85
CA PHE A 32 -20.15 -1.16 -27.43
C PHE A 32 -21.49 -1.09 -28.18
N SER A 33 -21.66 -1.97 -29.17
CA SER A 33 -22.90 -2.20 -29.90
C SER A 33 -23.13 -3.71 -29.99
N THR A 34 -24.37 -4.14 -29.72
CA THR A 34 -24.79 -5.54 -29.86
C THR A 34 -24.80 -6.03 -31.32
N ALA A 35 -24.66 -5.12 -32.28
CA ALA A 35 -24.52 -5.44 -33.70
C ALA A 35 -23.09 -5.84 -34.10
N LEU A 36 -22.10 -5.62 -33.22
CA LEU A 36 -20.71 -5.99 -33.49
C LEU A 36 -20.43 -7.41 -32.96
N PRO A 37 -19.59 -8.20 -33.65
CA PRO A 37 -19.23 -9.53 -33.17
C PRO A 37 -18.46 -9.44 -31.84
N LEU A 38 -18.56 -10.52 -31.05
CA LEU A 38 -17.78 -10.68 -29.83
C LEU A 38 -16.28 -10.60 -30.17
N THR A 39 -15.55 -9.71 -29.49
CA THR A 39 -14.09 -9.69 -29.55
C THR A 39 -13.56 -10.77 -28.61
N ARG A 40 -12.86 -11.76 -29.17
CA ARG A 40 -12.19 -12.80 -28.39
C ARG A 40 -10.72 -12.44 -28.22
N TYR A 41 -10.24 -12.54 -26.98
CA TYR A 41 -8.85 -12.34 -26.65
C TYR A 41 -8.15 -13.71 -26.52
N GLU A 42 -7.01 -13.82 -27.19
CA GLU A 42 -6.19 -15.03 -27.13
C GLU A 42 -5.66 -15.29 -25.71
N PRO A 43 -5.54 -16.56 -25.30
CA PRO A 43 -4.89 -16.91 -24.06
C PRO A 43 -3.46 -16.38 -24.03
N ARG A 44 -3.04 -15.89 -22.86
CA ARG A 44 -1.69 -15.35 -22.67
C ARG A 44 -1.07 -15.94 -21.42
N THR A 45 0.21 -16.28 -21.54
CA THR A 45 1.04 -16.73 -20.41
C THR A 45 2.14 -15.74 -20.13
N ARG A 46 2.53 -15.65 -18.86
CA ARG A 46 3.66 -14.85 -18.41
C ARG A 46 4.29 -15.50 -17.18
N THR A 47 5.54 -15.13 -16.97
CA THR A 47 6.35 -15.59 -15.86
C THR A 47 7.04 -14.39 -15.22
N ALA A 48 7.38 -14.52 -13.94
CA ALA A 48 8.19 -13.54 -13.21
C ALA A 48 9.08 -14.27 -12.20
N VAL A 49 10.23 -13.68 -11.92
CA VAL A 49 11.12 -14.13 -10.84
C VAL A 49 11.32 -12.96 -9.90
N THR A 50 11.00 -13.17 -8.62
CA THR A 50 11.27 -12.20 -7.56
C THR A 50 12.24 -12.77 -6.55
N GLY A 51 13.01 -11.90 -5.91
CA GLY A 51 13.90 -12.28 -4.83
C GLY A 51 13.93 -11.24 -3.73
N LYS A 52 14.35 -11.67 -2.54
CA LYS A 52 14.58 -10.81 -1.38
C LYS A 52 15.81 -11.28 -0.63
N ILE A 53 16.61 -10.33 -0.18
CA ILE A 53 17.67 -10.56 0.81
C ILE A 53 17.40 -9.63 1.98
N ALA A 54 17.44 -10.15 3.20
CA ALA A 54 17.28 -9.38 4.42
C ALA A 54 18.33 -9.79 5.44
N ALA A 55 18.78 -8.83 6.24
CA ALA A 55 19.72 -9.07 7.33
C ALA A 55 19.19 -8.43 8.63
N VAL A 56 19.42 -9.12 9.75
CA VAL A 56 19.19 -8.61 11.10
C VAL A 56 20.48 -8.76 11.88
N TRP A 57 20.99 -7.64 12.39
CA TRP A 57 22.13 -7.60 13.28
C TRP A 57 21.69 -7.21 14.69
N SER A 58 21.77 -8.16 15.62
CA SER A 58 21.54 -7.98 17.05
C SER A 58 22.80 -7.43 17.72
N VAL A 59 22.85 -6.12 17.94
CA VAL A 59 24.03 -5.45 18.55
C VAL A 59 24.14 -5.75 20.04
N GLY A 60 23.01 -6.10 20.69
CA GLY A 60 22.93 -6.43 22.12
C GLY A 60 22.04 -5.46 22.89
N LYS A 61 21.75 -5.77 24.15
CA LYS A 61 20.89 -4.95 25.05
C LYS A 61 19.53 -4.59 24.41
N GLY A 62 18.95 -5.51 23.65
CA GLY A 62 17.67 -5.30 22.95
C GLY A 62 17.74 -4.41 21.70
N PHE A 63 18.92 -3.90 21.31
CA PHE A 63 19.11 -3.15 20.07
C PHE A 63 19.38 -4.09 18.89
N ALA A 64 18.70 -3.83 17.77
CA ALA A 64 18.93 -4.52 16.52
C ALA A 64 18.80 -3.58 15.32
N VAL A 65 19.65 -3.79 14.33
CA VAL A 65 19.59 -3.14 13.01
C VAL A 65 19.04 -4.15 12.01
N ARG A 66 18.18 -3.70 11.11
CA ARG A 66 17.57 -4.50 10.05
C ARG A 66 17.78 -3.81 8.73
N SER A 67 18.05 -4.59 7.70
CA SER A 67 18.04 -4.10 6.32
C SER A 67 17.45 -5.14 5.41
N SER A 68 16.80 -4.70 4.35
CA SER A 68 16.37 -5.61 3.29
C SER A 68 16.37 -4.95 1.92
N ILE A 69 16.51 -5.77 0.90
CA ILE A 69 16.40 -5.40 -0.50
C ILE A 69 15.59 -6.47 -1.21
N GLY A 70 14.67 -6.06 -2.07
CA GLY A 70 13.75 -7.00 -2.70
C GLY A 70 13.17 -6.50 -4.00
N LEU A 71 12.79 -7.47 -4.82
CA LEU A 71 12.02 -7.30 -6.04
C LEU A 71 10.57 -7.71 -5.78
N GLY A 72 9.63 -6.96 -6.36
CA GLY A 72 8.22 -7.29 -6.38
C GLY A 72 7.62 -6.96 -7.73
N PHE A 73 6.42 -7.47 -8.00
CA PHE A 73 5.65 -7.09 -9.17
C PHE A 73 4.16 -7.19 -8.89
N ARG A 74 3.36 -6.47 -9.69
CA ARG A 74 1.91 -6.64 -9.76
C ARG A 74 1.53 -7.07 -11.17
N THR A 75 0.82 -8.18 -11.28
CA THR A 75 0.23 -8.58 -12.57
C THR A 75 -0.89 -7.60 -12.95
N PRO A 76 -1.06 -7.28 -14.25
CA PRO A 76 -2.23 -6.54 -14.70
C PRO A 76 -3.49 -7.30 -14.29
N SER A 77 -4.48 -6.60 -13.77
CA SER A 77 -5.76 -7.21 -13.45
C SER A 77 -6.52 -7.57 -14.74
N VAL A 78 -7.50 -8.47 -14.64
CA VAL A 78 -8.43 -8.75 -15.76
C VAL A 78 -9.11 -7.46 -16.24
N LEU A 79 -9.36 -6.52 -15.33
CA LEU A 79 -9.94 -5.23 -15.67
C LEU A 79 -8.96 -4.34 -16.44
N ASP A 80 -7.68 -4.33 -16.04
CA ASP A 80 -6.64 -3.58 -16.75
C ASP A 80 -6.49 -4.07 -18.20
N MET A 81 -6.62 -5.38 -18.40
CA MET A 81 -6.38 -6.03 -19.69
C MET A 81 -7.61 -6.09 -20.60
N TYR A 82 -8.81 -6.27 -20.05
CA TYR A 82 -9.98 -6.68 -20.86
C TYR A 82 -11.25 -5.88 -20.57
N ARG A 83 -11.26 -4.97 -19.58
CA ARG A 83 -12.46 -4.16 -19.32
C ARG A 83 -12.53 -3.00 -20.29
N ASN A 84 -13.45 -3.11 -21.25
CA ASN A 84 -13.83 -2.02 -22.12
C ASN A 84 -15.17 -1.44 -21.67
N PHE A 85 -15.26 -0.13 -21.54
CA PHE A 85 -16.49 0.57 -21.16
C PHE A 85 -16.56 1.94 -21.83
N ARG A 86 -17.75 2.54 -21.88
CA ARG A 86 -17.98 3.85 -22.50
C ARG A 86 -18.68 4.77 -21.51
N ILE A 87 -18.21 6.01 -21.42
CA ILE A 87 -18.85 7.08 -20.66
C ILE A 87 -19.06 8.27 -21.60
N GLY A 88 -20.32 8.60 -21.89
CA GLY A 88 -20.66 9.62 -22.87
C GLY A 88 -20.09 9.30 -24.26
N THR A 89 -19.21 10.16 -24.78
CA THR A 89 -18.49 9.97 -26.05
C THR A 89 -17.12 9.32 -25.90
N ARG A 90 -16.64 9.13 -24.67
CA ARG A 90 -15.31 8.58 -24.41
C ARG A 90 -15.33 7.06 -24.29
N ASN A 91 -14.42 6.39 -24.99
CA ASN A 91 -14.20 4.96 -24.92
C ASN A 91 -13.02 4.67 -24.00
N PHE A 92 -13.15 3.65 -23.16
CA PHE A 92 -12.16 3.25 -22.17
C PHE A 92 -11.83 1.80 -22.47
N LEU A 93 -10.62 1.53 -22.92
CA LEU A 93 -10.18 0.21 -23.36
C LEU A 93 -9.17 -0.38 -22.39
N GLY A 94 -9.36 -1.66 -22.08
CA GLY A 94 -8.31 -2.49 -21.51
C GLY A 94 -7.22 -2.78 -22.54
N ASN A 95 -6.07 -3.24 -22.07
CA ASN A 95 -4.96 -3.61 -22.95
C ASN A 95 -4.43 -5.02 -22.64
N PRO A 96 -4.74 -6.01 -23.49
CA PRO A 96 -4.26 -7.39 -23.33
C PRO A 96 -2.73 -7.51 -23.38
N SER A 97 -2.02 -6.51 -23.90
CA SER A 97 -0.57 -6.47 -24.08
C SER A 97 0.18 -5.95 -22.85
N LEU A 98 -0.52 -5.50 -21.80
CA LEU A 98 0.11 -4.97 -20.58
C LEU A 98 1.13 -5.93 -19.95
N LYS A 99 2.26 -5.40 -19.52
CA LYS A 99 3.27 -6.08 -18.71
C LYS A 99 2.99 -5.88 -17.22
N PRO A 100 3.55 -6.71 -16.33
CA PRO A 100 3.55 -6.42 -14.90
C PRO A 100 4.15 -5.05 -14.59
N GLU A 101 3.63 -4.42 -13.55
CA GLU A 101 4.31 -3.32 -12.87
C GLU A 101 5.40 -3.91 -11.97
N ASN A 102 6.58 -3.32 -11.95
CA ASN A 102 7.72 -3.83 -11.18
C ASN A 102 8.05 -2.91 -10.01
N LEU A 103 8.55 -3.51 -8.93
CA LEU A 103 9.00 -2.85 -7.72
C LEU A 103 10.42 -3.30 -7.39
N PHE A 104 11.29 -2.32 -7.16
CA PHE A 104 12.56 -2.53 -6.46
C PHE A 104 12.52 -1.75 -5.15
N SER A 105 12.66 -2.46 -4.04
CA SER A 105 12.52 -1.90 -2.70
C SER A 105 13.77 -2.14 -1.89
N TYR A 106 14.15 -1.15 -1.09
CA TYR A 106 15.10 -1.33 0.00
C TYR A 106 14.60 -0.67 1.27
N GLU A 107 14.90 -1.31 2.39
CA GLU A 107 14.47 -0.92 3.72
C GLU A 107 15.66 -0.93 4.67
N PHE A 108 15.71 0.04 5.55
CA PHE A 108 16.64 0.11 6.66
C PHE A 108 15.87 0.46 7.93
N GLY A 109 16.05 -0.30 8.99
CA GLY A 109 15.32 -0.07 10.23
C GLY A 109 16.13 -0.41 11.46
N VAL A 110 15.73 0.17 12.57
CA VAL A 110 16.27 -0.09 13.90
C VAL A 110 15.15 -0.52 14.83
N ARG A 111 15.48 -1.37 15.79
CA ARG A 111 14.60 -1.77 16.88
C ARG A 111 15.34 -1.68 18.19
N GLN A 112 14.70 -1.14 19.21
CA GLN A 112 15.20 -1.11 20.58
C GLN A 112 14.14 -1.67 21.53
N ASN A 113 14.51 -2.70 22.29
CA ASN A 113 13.73 -3.16 23.44
C ASN A 113 14.47 -2.77 24.73
N LEU A 114 13.80 -2.08 25.66
CA LEU A 114 14.34 -1.75 26.99
C LEU A 114 13.58 -2.59 28.03
N GLY A 115 14.16 -3.75 28.34
CA GLY A 115 13.47 -4.81 29.08
C GLY A 115 12.16 -5.20 28.39
N ASP A 116 11.15 -5.52 29.20
CA ASP A 116 9.82 -5.91 28.71
C ASP A 116 8.84 -4.73 28.60
N LYS A 117 9.27 -3.53 29.02
CA LYS A 117 8.38 -2.37 29.13
C LYS A 117 8.33 -1.54 27.85
N THR A 118 9.47 -1.32 27.19
CA THR A 118 9.56 -0.39 26.08
C THR A 118 10.05 -1.09 24.83
N GLY A 119 9.30 -0.94 23.73
CA GLY A 119 9.71 -1.36 22.40
C GLY A 119 9.58 -0.21 21.43
N ILE A 120 10.65 0.11 20.72
CA ILE A 120 10.73 1.18 19.71
C ILE A 120 11.18 0.57 18.40
N GLU A 121 10.52 0.95 17.31
CA GLU A 121 10.93 0.59 15.95
C GLU A 121 10.86 1.82 15.06
N ALA A 122 11.88 2.00 14.24
CA ALA A 122 11.91 3.01 13.20
C ALA A 122 12.44 2.38 11.91
N THR A 123 11.81 2.69 10.79
CA THR A 123 12.14 2.13 9.48
C THR A 123 12.09 3.24 8.44
N TYR A 124 13.12 3.33 7.61
CA TYR A 124 13.10 4.07 6.36
C TYR A 124 13.01 3.06 5.21
N TYR A 125 12.21 3.38 4.20
CA TYR A 125 12.12 2.58 2.99
C TYR A 125 12.13 3.46 1.74
N ARG A 126 12.65 2.91 0.65
CA ARG A 126 12.47 3.47 -0.69
C ARG A 126 11.99 2.41 -1.65
N ASN A 127 10.95 2.74 -2.39
CA ASN A 127 10.37 1.94 -3.45
C ASN A 127 10.59 2.66 -4.78
N GLN A 128 11.14 1.95 -5.75
CA GLN A 128 11.25 2.37 -7.14
C GLN A 128 10.28 1.51 -7.96
N LEU A 129 9.32 2.17 -8.60
CA LEU A 129 8.30 1.51 -9.41
C LEU A 129 8.54 1.80 -10.89
N SER A 130 8.40 0.77 -11.72
CA SER A 130 8.47 0.89 -13.17
C SER A 130 7.28 0.19 -13.83
N ASP A 131 7.06 0.54 -15.11
CA ASP A 131 6.00 -0.01 -15.93
C ASP A 131 4.60 0.23 -15.33
N LEU A 132 4.42 1.29 -14.55
CA LEU A 132 3.14 1.64 -13.95
C LEU A 132 2.09 1.83 -15.05
N ILE A 133 0.92 1.23 -14.82
CA ILE A 133 -0.20 1.20 -15.75
C ILE A 133 -0.97 2.51 -15.60
N PHE A 134 -0.94 3.33 -16.65
CA PHE A 134 -1.68 4.58 -16.74
C PHE A 134 -2.62 4.56 -17.92
N ARG A 135 -3.61 5.44 -17.88
CA ARG A 135 -4.46 5.68 -19.03
C ARG A 135 -3.80 6.67 -19.99
N SER A 136 -3.74 6.32 -21.26
CA SER A 136 -3.30 7.19 -22.35
C SER A 136 -4.43 7.41 -23.35
N THR A 137 -4.49 8.58 -23.97
CA THR A 137 -5.29 8.78 -25.17
C THR A 137 -4.68 7.98 -26.32
N ASP A 138 -5.49 7.20 -27.02
CA ASP A 138 -5.06 6.39 -28.17
C ASP A 138 -5.29 7.14 -29.48
N LEU A 139 -4.36 8.02 -29.83
CA LEU A 139 -4.41 8.78 -31.09
C LEU A 139 -4.01 7.95 -32.31
N VAL A 140 -3.50 6.73 -32.11
CA VAL A 140 -3.08 5.84 -33.20
C VAL A 140 -4.30 5.15 -33.79
N THR A 141 -5.16 4.58 -32.94
CA THR A 141 -6.37 3.88 -33.40
C THR A 141 -7.58 4.82 -33.50
N ASP A 142 -7.59 5.91 -32.75
CA ASP A 142 -8.64 6.91 -32.74
C ASP A 142 -8.08 8.35 -32.77
N PRO A 143 -7.84 8.92 -33.97
CA PRO A 143 -7.33 10.27 -34.13
C PRO A 143 -8.24 11.36 -33.51
N THR A 144 -9.50 11.04 -33.18
CA THR A 144 -10.41 12.00 -32.54
C THR A 144 -10.12 12.21 -31.05
N GLY A 145 -9.27 11.36 -30.45
CA GLY A 145 -8.88 11.43 -29.04
C GLY A 145 -10.01 11.07 -28.07
N ASN A 146 -11.06 10.40 -28.55
CA ASN A 146 -12.16 9.93 -27.71
C ASN A 146 -11.85 8.61 -27.01
N THR A 147 -10.89 7.86 -27.51
CA THR A 147 -10.50 6.56 -26.99
C THR A 147 -9.29 6.68 -26.08
N LEU A 148 -9.41 6.07 -24.90
CA LEU A 148 -8.33 5.95 -23.93
C LEU A 148 -8.04 4.48 -23.68
N ILE A 149 -6.77 4.13 -23.57
CA ILE A 149 -6.29 2.77 -23.39
C ILE A 149 -5.31 2.70 -22.22
N ASN A 150 -5.30 1.58 -21.49
CA ASN A 150 -4.29 1.32 -20.46
C ASN A 150 -2.93 1.02 -21.10
N VAL A 151 -1.86 1.62 -20.57
CA VAL A 151 -0.48 1.43 -21.04
C VAL A 151 0.49 1.38 -19.88
N ASN A 152 1.52 0.53 -19.97
CA ASN A 152 2.68 0.62 -19.08
C ASN A 152 3.52 1.83 -19.50
N ALA A 153 3.34 2.97 -18.82
CA ALA A 153 3.96 4.22 -19.22
C ALA A 153 4.77 4.87 -18.09
N ALA A 154 4.33 4.73 -16.84
CA ALA A 154 4.87 5.57 -15.78
C ALA A 154 5.95 4.89 -14.94
N LYS A 155 6.79 5.71 -14.33
CA LYS A 155 7.69 5.34 -13.23
C LYS A 155 7.35 6.17 -12.01
N GLY A 156 7.58 5.60 -10.84
CA GLY A 156 7.33 6.26 -9.58
C GLY A 156 8.41 5.98 -8.56
N VAL A 157 8.51 6.88 -7.57
CA VAL A 157 9.34 6.67 -6.40
C VAL A 157 8.51 6.93 -5.16
N THR A 158 8.70 6.11 -4.13
CA THR A 158 8.17 6.37 -2.80
C THR A 158 9.33 6.34 -1.81
N ASN A 159 9.49 7.42 -1.05
CA ASN A 159 10.34 7.42 0.13
C ASN A 159 9.43 7.47 1.35
N GLY A 160 9.67 6.61 2.33
CA GLY A 160 8.83 6.57 3.52
C GLY A 160 9.61 6.35 4.79
N PHE A 161 8.99 6.78 5.88
CA PHE A 161 9.46 6.60 7.24
C PHE A 161 8.32 6.08 8.09
N GLU A 162 8.59 5.05 8.88
CA GLU A 162 7.65 4.46 9.83
C GLU A 162 8.28 4.44 11.21
N PHE A 163 7.47 4.76 12.21
CA PHE A 163 7.84 4.73 13.61
C PHE A 163 6.75 4.01 14.40
N SER A 164 7.16 3.21 15.38
CA SER A 164 6.26 2.69 16.39
C SER A 164 6.91 2.70 17.77
N LEU A 165 6.10 2.96 18.78
CA LEU A 165 6.47 2.87 20.19
C LEU A 165 5.39 2.09 20.93
N ARG A 166 5.83 1.16 21.77
CA ARG A 166 5.04 0.50 22.80
C ARG A 166 5.70 0.78 24.14
N GLN A 167 4.91 1.24 25.10
CA GLN A 167 5.36 1.50 26.46
C GLN A 167 4.36 0.88 27.45
N GLN A 168 4.84 -0.03 28.30
CA GLN A 168 4.14 -0.42 29.51
C GLN A 168 4.32 0.70 30.54
N VAL A 169 3.27 1.50 30.76
CA VAL A 169 3.31 2.66 31.67
C VAL A 169 3.15 2.18 33.11
N PHE A 170 2.15 1.33 33.33
CA PHE A 170 1.89 0.62 34.58
C PHE A 170 1.61 -0.85 34.29
N SER A 171 1.60 -1.74 35.28
CA SER A 171 1.26 -3.16 35.06
C SER A 171 -0.10 -3.38 34.40
N TRP A 172 -1.04 -2.45 34.59
CA TRP A 172 -2.39 -2.48 34.04
C TRP A 172 -2.59 -1.56 32.82
N LEU A 173 -1.61 -0.72 32.45
CA LEU A 173 -1.76 0.30 31.41
C LEU A 173 -0.61 0.28 30.40
N GLN A 174 -0.98 0.13 29.13
CA GLN A 174 -0.05 0.15 28.01
C GLN A 174 -0.38 1.30 27.07
N PHE A 175 0.65 2.06 26.69
CA PHE A 175 0.60 3.04 25.61
C PHE A 175 1.18 2.45 24.32
N ARG A 176 0.55 2.74 23.18
CA ARG A 176 1.02 2.41 21.83
C ARG A 176 0.89 3.64 20.95
N THR A 177 1.88 3.88 20.12
CA THR A 177 1.79 4.89 19.06
C THR A 177 2.47 4.41 17.80
N SER A 178 1.97 4.85 16.65
CA SER A 178 2.59 4.66 15.36
C SER A 178 2.48 5.92 14.51
N TYR A 179 3.46 6.12 13.65
CA TYR A 179 3.51 7.23 12.71
C TYR A 179 4.07 6.73 11.38
N SER A 180 3.47 7.15 10.28
CA SER A 180 4.00 6.94 8.93
C SER A 180 4.05 8.26 8.16
N TYR A 181 5.17 8.44 7.45
CA TYR A 181 5.35 9.48 6.46
C TYR A 181 5.62 8.81 5.11
N THR A 182 4.89 9.20 4.07
CA THR A 182 4.99 8.60 2.73
C THR A 182 5.02 9.69 1.65
N ASP A 183 6.17 9.89 1.02
CA ASP A 183 6.34 10.76 -0.14
C ASP A 183 6.41 9.92 -1.42
N ALA A 184 5.23 9.65 -2.00
CA ALA A 184 5.07 8.91 -3.25
C ALA A 184 4.84 9.87 -4.41
N LYS A 185 5.68 9.81 -5.46
CA LYS A 185 5.62 10.69 -6.63
C LYS A 185 5.80 9.95 -7.94
N ILE A 186 5.16 10.45 -8.99
CA ILE A 186 5.41 10.03 -10.38
C ILE A 186 6.66 10.74 -10.87
N THR A 187 7.62 9.98 -11.40
CA THR A 187 8.92 10.51 -11.88
C THR A 187 9.00 10.58 -13.40
N GLU A 188 8.21 9.77 -14.10
CA GLU A 188 8.14 9.73 -15.56
C GLU A 188 6.74 9.26 -15.95
N ASN A 189 6.12 9.89 -16.94
CA ASN A 189 4.85 9.44 -17.51
C ASN A 189 4.59 10.07 -18.88
N PRO A 190 5.00 9.44 -20.00
CA PRO A 190 4.74 9.96 -21.34
C PRO A 190 3.25 9.94 -21.71
N ALA A 191 2.43 9.11 -21.06
CA ALA A 191 0.97 9.09 -21.27
C ALA A 191 0.26 10.31 -20.64
N ASN A 192 0.87 10.95 -19.64
CA ASN A 192 0.37 12.16 -19.01
C ASN A 192 1.51 12.97 -18.38
N LEU A 193 2.11 13.88 -19.17
CA LEU A 193 3.26 14.69 -18.73
C LEU A 193 2.97 15.58 -17.52
N LEU A 194 1.71 16.01 -17.35
CA LEU A 194 1.31 16.86 -16.22
C LEU A 194 1.32 16.14 -14.87
N SER A 195 1.36 14.80 -14.88
CA SER A 195 1.49 13.98 -13.66
C SER A 195 2.94 13.90 -13.15
N VAL A 196 3.94 14.26 -13.97
CA VAL A 196 5.35 14.16 -13.55
C VAL A 196 5.64 15.15 -12.41
N GLY A 197 6.27 14.65 -11.35
CA GLY A 197 6.53 15.39 -10.11
C GLY A 197 5.33 15.47 -9.16
N LYS A 198 4.14 15.00 -9.57
CA LYS A 198 2.94 14.98 -8.75
C LYS A 198 2.92 13.76 -7.83
N ARG A 199 2.19 13.90 -6.72
CA ARG A 199 1.99 12.83 -5.76
C ARG A 199 1.07 11.76 -6.33
N VAL A 200 1.35 10.52 -5.98
CA VAL A 200 0.46 9.39 -6.24
C VAL A 200 -0.88 9.64 -5.55
N THR A 201 -1.97 9.39 -6.27
CA THR A 201 -3.33 9.61 -5.77
C THR A 201 -3.65 8.68 -4.61
N PHE A 202 -4.61 9.10 -3.77
CA PHE A 202 -5.10 8.37 -2.60
C PHE A 202 -4.02 7.92 -1.61
N THR A 203 -2.86 8.57 -1.64
CA THR A 203 -1.72 8.26 -0.78
C THR A 203 -1.54 9.37 0.26
N PRO A 204 -2.01 9.19 1.51
CA PRO A 204 -1.84 10.20 2.54
C PRO A 204 -0.36 10.33 2.90
N THR A 205 0.13 11.56 2.93
CA THR A 205 1.55 11.82 3.25
C THR A 205 1.89 11.52 4.70
N GLN A 206 0.93 11.65 5.60
CA GLN A 206 1.11 11.43 7.03
C GLN A 206 -0.07 10.66 7.59
N MET A 207 0.22 9.65 8.40
CA MET A 207 -0.76 9.01 9.26
C MET A 207 -0.17 8.82 10.64
N ALA A 208 -0.99 8.96 11.68
CA ALA A 208 -0.57 8.75 13.04
C ALA A 208 -1.66 8.01 13.81
N SER A 209 -1.28 7.18 14.77
CA SER A 209 -2.21 6.62 15.74
C SER A 209 -1.62 6.57 17.13
N ALA A 210 -2.46 6.75 18.14
CA ALA A 210 -2.07 6.63 19.53
C ALA A 210 -3.19 5.91 20.30
N SER A 211 -2.82 4.98 21.17
CA SER A 211 -3.76 4.15 21.93
C SER A 211 -3.27 3.93 23.36
N PHE A 212 -4.18 4.10 24.31
CA PHE A 212 -4.05 3.58 25.67
C PHE A 212 -4.89 2.30 25.79
N LEU A 213 -4.30 1.25 26.35
CA LEU A 213 -4.94 -0.04 26.59
C LEU A 213 -4.81 -0.37 28.07
N GLY A 214 -5.94 -0.48 28.76
CA GLY A 214 -6.03 -0.71 30.20
C GLY A 214 -6.67 -2.07 30.51
N ALA A 215 -6.11 -2.78 31.47
CA ALA A 215 -6.70 -3.97 32.07
C ALA A 215 -6.39 -4.00 33.57
N TRP A 216 -7.39 -3.73 34.40
CA TRP A 216 -7.25 -3.70 35.86
C TRP A 216 -8.33 -4.54 36.53
N LYS A 217 -7.91 -5.64 37.17
CA LYS A 217 -8.80 -6.63 37.80
C LYS A 217 -9.82 -7.15 36.77
N ARG A 218 -11.10 -6.80 36.92
CA ARG A 218 -12.21 -7.20 36.05
C ARG A 218 -12.55 -6.15 34.99
N VAL A 219 -11.86 -5.01 34.99
CA VAL A 219 -12.15 -3.89 34.08
C VAL A 219 -11.11 -3.86 32.96
N THR A 220 -11.58 -3.71 31.74
CA THR A 220 -10.73 -3.46 30.57
C THR A 220 -11.22 -2.22 29.84
N GLY A 221 -10.33 -1.60 29.07
CA GLY A 221 -10.73 -0.49 28.23
C GLY A 221 -9.63 -0.03 27.29
N SER A 222 -10.02 0.76 26.32
CA SER A 222 -9.10 1.40 25.39
C SER A 222 -9.55 2.82 25.06
N LEU A 223 -8.59 3.68 24.82
CA LEU A 223 -8.81 4.96 24.17
C LEU A 223 -7.83 5.07 23.02
N SER A 224 -8.32 5.26 21.80
CA SER A 224 -7.51 5.35 20.59
C SER A 224 -7.87 6.58 19.77
N GLY A 225 -6.85 7.18 19.16
CA GLY A 225 -6.98 8.25 18.18
C GLY A 225 -6.19 7.93 16.93
N ARG A 226 -6.72 8.28 15.76
CA ARG A 226 -6.04 8.10 14.46
C ARG A 226 -6.20 9.34 13.60
N TYR A 227 -5.09 9.87 13.13
CA TYR A 227 -5.04 10.93 12.14
C TYR A 227 -4.68 10.37 10.76
N VAL A 228 -5.37 10.84 9.72
CA VAL A 228 -5.05 10.57 8.32
C VAL A 228 -4.96 11.90 7.59
N GLY A 229 -3.82 12.16 6.95
CA GLY A 229 -3.59 13.36 6.17
C GLY A 229 -4.42 13.41 4.88
N ALA A 230 -4.52 14.61 4.31
CA ALA A 230 -5.18 14.83 3.03
C ALA A 230 -4.57 13.99 1.90
N THR A 231 -5.40 13.62 0.92
CA THR A 231 -4.94 12.99 -0.31
C THR A 231 -5.36 13.78 -1.54
N PHE A 232 -4.77 13.46 -2.68
CA PHE A 232 -5.24 13.90 -3.98
C PHE A 232 -5.95 12.74 -4.67
N SER A 233 -7.07 13.01 -5.30
CA SER A 233 -7.82 12.12 -6.18
C SER A 233 -7.48 12.35 -7.65
N ALA A 234 -7.00 13.55 -8.01
CA ALA A 234 -6.58 13.86 -9.37
C ALA A 234 -5.09 13.58 -9.57
N ASP A 235 -4.75 12.91 -10.68
CA ASP A 235 -3.39 12.51 -11.03
C ASP A 235 -2.43 13.70 -11.24
N ILE A 236 -2.98 14.89 -11.48
CA ILE A 236 -2.22 16.14 -11.63
C ILE A 236 -2.22 16.99 -10.34
N ASN A 237 -2.86 16.50 -9.28
CA ASN A 237 -3.02 17.11 -7.95
C ASN A 237 -3.57 18.55 -7.99
N ASN A 238 -4.54 18.82 -8.86
CA ASN A 238 -5.21 20.12 -8.97
C ASN A 238 -6.49 20.21 -8.11
N ASP A 239 -6.85 19.13 -7.41
CA ASP A 239 -7.95 19.07 -6.45
C ASP A 239 -7.54 19.68 -5.09
N THR A 240 -7.32 20.99 -5.11
CA THR A 240 -6.84 21.78 -3.97
C THR A 240 -7.96 22.36 -3.10
N THR A 241 -9.20 22.39 -3.56
CA THR A 241 -10.36 22.82 -2.76
C THR A 241 -10.62 21.85 -1.61
N LYS A 242 -10.82 22.38 -0.40
CA LYS A 242 -11.01 21.63 0.85
C LYS A 242 -12.34 22.03 1.51
N GLY A 243 -12.90 21.15 2.33
CA GLY A 243 -14.15 21.38 3.08
C GLY A 243 -15.43 21.28 2.23
N VAL A 244 -15.38 20.58 1.10
CA VAL A 244 -16.52 20.42 0.19
C VAL A 244 -16.87 18.96 -0.01
N PHE A 245 -18.11 18.66 -0.41
CA PHE A 245 -18.47 17.28 -0.69
C PHE A 245 -17.55 16.67 -1.77
N GLY A 246 -16.93 15.53 -1.45
CA GLY A 246 -15.99 14.84 -2.35
C GLY A 246 -14.52 15.25 -2.20
N SER A 247 -14.16 16.22 -1.35
CA SER A 247 -12.75 16.50 -1.05
C SER A 247 -12.14 15.44 -0.14
N TYR A 248 -10.88 15.10 -0.41
CA TYR A 248 -10.10 14.16 0.40
C TYR A 248 -9.29 14.91 1.46
N ASP A 249 -10.01 15.40 2.47
CA ASP A 249 -9.50 16.22 3.55
C ASP A 249 -8.85 15.40 4.67
N PRO A 250 -7.94 16.01 5.46
CA PRO A 250 -7.40 15.34 6.62
C PRO A 250 -8.52 15.15 7.66
N HIS A 251 -8.50 14.03 8.36
CA HIS A 251 -9.50 13.71 9.37
C HIS A 251 -8.88 13.00 10.57
N PHE A 252 -9.61 13.05 11.69
CA PHE A 252 -9.25 12.40 12.93
C PHE A 252 -10.40 11.50 13.41
N LEU A 253 -10.08 10.25 13.72
CA LEU A 253 -11.01 9.28 14.28
C LEU A 253 -10.64 9.01 15.73
N ALA A 254 -11.64 8.98 16.59
CA ALA A 254 -11.49 8.60 17.99
C ALA A 254 -12.35 7.39 18.30
N ASP A 255 -11.77 6.42 19.01
CA ASP A 255 -12.45 5.20 19.44
C ASP A 255 -12.21 4.98 20.94
N ALA A 256 -13.28 4.68 21.68
CA ALA A 256 -13.20 4.30 23.08
C ALA A 256 -13.90 2.97 23.31
N SER A 257 -13.33 2.12 24.15
CA SER A 257 -13.96 0.88 24.61
C SER A 257 -13.85 0.74 26.12
N PHE A 258 -14.86 0.11 26.71
CA PHE A 258 -14.88 -0.23 28.13
C PHE A 258 -15.54 -1.59 28.29
N GLY A 259 -14.96 -2.44 29.13
CA GLY A 259 -15.43 -3.78 29.41
C GLY A 259 -15.34 -4.13 30.89
N VAL A 260 -16.28 -4.93 31.38
CA VAL A 260 -16.28 -5.47 32.73
C VAL A 260 -16.59 -6.97 32.68
N ASP A 261 -15.72 -7.77 33.29
CA ASP A 261 -15.98 -9.17 33.62
C ASP A 261 -16.90 -9.23 34.86
N VAL A 262 -18.08 -9.81 34.69
CA VAL A 262 -19.08 -9.93 35.76
C VAL A 262 -19.04 -11.29 36.46
N GLY A 263 -18.12 -12.17 36.07
CA GLY A 263 -17.94 -13.52 36.59
C GLY A 263 -18.73 -14.59 35.83
N ARG A 264 -18.47 -15.87 36.15
CA ARG A 264 -19.11 -17.05 35.51
C ARG A 264 -18.95 -17.14 33.99
N GLY A 265 -17.89 -16.54 33.45
CA GLY A 265 -17.60 -16.55 32.01
C GLY A 265 -18.36 -15.49 31.20
N PHE A 266 -19.01 -14.52 31.85
CA PHE A 266 -19.75 -13.44 31.18
C PHE A 266 -19.01 -12.09 31.25
N SER A 267 -18.98 -11.38 30.13
CA SER A 267 -18.43 -10.02 30.02
C SER A 267 -19.42 -9.07 29.34
N VAL A 268 -19.45 -7.82 29.80
CA VAL A 268 -20.22 -6.72 29.18
C VAL A 268 -19.23 -5.72 28.61
N PHE A 269 -19.45 -5.25 27.38
CA PHE A 269 -18.59 -4.25 26.74
C PHE A 269 -19.42 -3.18 26.01
N THR A 270 -18.86 -1.98 25.91
CA THR A 270 -19.37 -0.88 25.09
C THR A 270 -18.24 -0.29 24.26
N THR A 271 -18.58 0.19 23.06
CA THR A 271 -17.67 0.90 22.16
C THR A 271 -18.32 2.16 21.64
N SER A 272 -17.52 3.22 21.47
CA SER A 272 -17.94 4.48 20.85
C SER A 272 -16.91 4.90 19.80
N LYS A 273 -17.39 5.44 18.69
CA LYS A 273 -16.58 5.88 17.54
C LYS A 273 -17.09 7.21 17.01
N THR A 274 -16.18 8.15 16.77
CA THR A 274 -16.48 9.46 16.16
C THR A 274 -15.92 9.51 14.73
N PHE A 275 -16.71 10.07 13.80
CA PHE A 275 -16.35 10.29 12.39
C PHE A 275 -16.06 11.76 12.12
#